data_AF-A0A0K2B1D0-F1
#
_entry.id   AF-A0A0K2B1D0-F1
#
_cell.length_a   1.000
_cell.length_b   1.000
_cell.length_c   1.000
_cell.angle_alpha   90.00
_cell.angle_beta   90.00
_cell.angle_gamma   90.00
#
_symmetry.space_group_name_H-M   'P 1'
#
loop_
_entity.id
_entity.type
_entity.pdbx_description
1 polymer ?
#
loop_
_entity_poly.entity_id
_entity_poly.type
_entity_poly.pdbx_seq_one_letter_code
_entity_poly.pdbx_strand_id
1 'polypeptide(L)'
;MKYIDRSGDTWEDVSAGIVRIVVMGGEPVKFAEPWDRDAAEEKWGPFAPGDTPAEPQEAPSPVLPTVEGVMSRASVFQSAHALVTGLAWGDEEKPSVYDVLSVAKWLEGDE
;
A
#
# COMPACT_ATOMS: atom_id res chain seq x y z
N MET A 1 -7.20 -17.89 -12.94
CA MET A 1 -6.68 -19.19 -12.46
C MET A 1 -5.16 -19.06 -12.32
N LYS A 2 -4.49 -19.87 -11.48
CA LYS A 2 -3.03 -19.83 -11.34
C LYS A 2 -2.40 -21.06 -12.03
N TYR A 3 -1.25 -20.85 -12.64
CA TYR A 3 -0.49 -21.85 -13.38
C TYR A 3 0.97 -21.84 -12.98
N ILE A 4 1.67 -22.94 -13.21
CA ILE A 4 3.11 -23.06 -13.00
C ILE A 4 3.76 -23.40 -14.33
N ASP A 5 4.83 -22.69 -14.67
CA ASP A 5 5.61 -22.99 -15.87
C ASP A 5 6.71 -24.03 -15.62
N ARG A 6 7.51 -24.35 -16.65
CA ARG A 6 8.59 -25.33 -16.53
C ARG A 6 9.68 -24.90 -15.53
N SER A 7 9.87 -23.60 -15.33
CA SER A 7 10.89 -23.04 -14.43
C SER A 7 10.43 -23.03 -12.98
N GLY A 8 9.14 -23.28 -12.72
CA GLY A 8 8.54 -23.21 -11.40
C GLY A 8 7.99 -21.81 -11.07
N ASP A 9 7.91 -20.90 -12.05
CA ASP A 9 7.32 -19.58 -11.85
C ASP A 9 5.79 -19.69 -11.88
N THR A 10 5.12 -18.85 -11.09
CA THR A 10 3.66 -18.84 -11.00
C THR A 10 3.08 -17.74 -11.87
N TRP A 11 2.12 -18.12 -12.70
CA TRP A 11 1.37 -17.27 -13.61
C TRP A 11 -0.09 -17.19 -13.17
N GLU A 12 -0.77 -16.09 -13.49
CA GLU A 12 -2.18 -15.86 -13.16
C GLU A 12 -2.93 -15.29 -14.37
N ASP A 13 -4.15 -15.78 -14.62
CA ASP A 13 -5.05 -15.14 -15.60
C ASP A 13 -5.46 -13.75 -15.14
N VAL A 14 -5.27 -12.78 -16.01
CA VAL A 14 -5.74 -11.39 -15.82
C VAL A 14 -6.96 -11.08 -16.68
N SER A 15 -7.08 -11.70 -17.85
CA SER A 15 -8.26 -11.63 -18.71
C SER A 15 -8.28 -12.82 -19.68
N ALA A 16 -9.30 -12.88 -20.55
CA ALA A 16 -9.44 -13.99 -21.49
C ALA A 16 -8.22 -14.09 -22.43
N GLY A 17 -7.43 -15.16 -22.27
CA GLY A 17 -6.22 -15.41 -23.06
C GLY A 17 -5.00 -14.61 -22.63
N ILE A 18 -5.06 -13.86 -21.52
CA ILE A 18 -3.94 -13.05 -21.04
C ILE A 18 -3.54 -13.52 -19.64
N VAL A 19 -2.24 -13.79 -19.48
CA VAL A 19 -1.61 -14.21 -18.23
C VAL A 19 -0.58 -13.19 -17.77
N ARG A 20 -0.25 -13.19 -16.48
CA ARG A 20 0.88 -12.44 -15.93
C ARG A 20 1.65 -13.30 -14.95
N ILE A 21 2.95 -13.07 -14.82
CA ILE A 21 3.74 -13.67 -13.74
C ILE A 21 3.39 -12.99 -12.41
N VAL A 22 3.20 -13.78 -11.37
CA VAL A 22 2.91 -13.31 -9.99
C VAL A 22 3.97 -13.77 -9.00
N VAL A 23 4.70 -14.85 -9.30
CA VAL A 23 5.86 -15.32 -8.53
C VAL A 23 6.95 -15.73 -9.50
N MET A 24 8.16 -15.23 -9.29
CA MET A 24 9.35 -15.60 -10.08
C MET A 24 10.45 -16.05 -9.12
N GLY A 25 10.98 -17.26 -9.32
CA GLY A 25 12.01 -17.82 -8.44
C GLY A 25 11.60 -17.96 -6.98
N GLY A 26 10.30 -18.12 -6.70
CA GLY A 26 9.74 -18.24 -5.34
C GLY A 26 9.39 -16.90 -4.65
N GLU A 27 9.70 -15.76 -5.28
CA GLU A 27 9.41 -14.44 -4.72
C GLU A 27 8.24 -13.76 -5.46
N PRO A 28 7.33 -13.07 -4.74
CA PRO A 28 6.21 -12.38 -5.36
C PRO A 28 6.66 -11.19 -6.21
N VAL A 29 6.11 -11.08 -7.42
CA VAL A 29 6.41 -10.01 -8.37
C VAL A 29 5.34 -8.92 -8.27
N LYS A 30 5.74 -7.70 -7.91
CA LYS A 30 4.80 -6.57 -7.74
C LYS A 30 4.27 -6.02 -9.05
N PHE A 31 5.08 -6.06 -10.11
CA PHE A 31 4.72 -5.57 -11.43
C PHE A 31 5.29 -6.50 -12.50
N ALA A 32 4.40 -7.13 -13.25
CA ALA A 32 4.75 -7.91 -14.42
C ALA A 32 3.85 -7.46 -15.58
N GLU A 33 4.45 -7.26 -16.74
CA GLU A 33 3.70 -6.97 -17.95
C GLU A 33 2.81 -8.19 -18.30
N PRO A 34 1.54 -7.99 -18.67
CA PRO A 34 0.70 -9.09 -19.14
C PRO A 34 1.17 -9.62 -20.50
N TRP A 35 1.03 -10.93 -20.69
CA TRP A 35 1.37 -11.63 -21.92
C TRP A 35 0.17 -12.38 -22.46
N ASP A 36 0.09 -12.48 -23.79
CA ASP A 36 -0.76 -13.48 -24.41
C ASP A 36 -0.34 -14.88 -23.95
N ARG A 37 -1.33 -15.72 -23.64
CA ARG A 37 -1.09 -17.05 -23.06
C ARG A 37 -0.30 -17.95 -23.99
N ASP A 38 -0.63 -17.97 -25.28
CA ASP A 38 0.03 -18.87 -26.23
C ASP A 38 1.49 -18.45 -26.42
N ALA A 39 1.73 -17.13 -26.51
CA ALA A 39 3.09 -16.58 -26.56
C ALA A 39 3.90 -16.88 -25.29
N ALA A 40 3.25 -16.89 -24.13
CA ALA A 40 3.90 -17.23 -22.87
C ALA A 40 4.24 -18.73 -22.78
N GLU A 41 3.31 -19.60 -23.18
CA GLU A 41 3.55 -21.05 -23.21
C GLU A 41 4.63 -21.45 -24.22
N GLU A 42 4.76 -20.74 -25.34
CA GLU A 42 5.84 -20.95 -26.31
C GLU A 42 7.22 -20.59 -25.71
N LYS A 43 7.29 -19.50 -24.96
CA LYS A 43 8.55 -18.97 -24.43
C LYS A 43 9.01 -19.63 -23.13
N TRP A 44 8.08 -19.94 -22.23
CA TRP A 44 8.38 -20.48 -20.89
C TRP A 44 7.93 -21.93 -20.68
N GLY A 45 7.33 -22.52 -21.71
CA GLY A 45 6.83 -23.89 -21.71
C GLY A 45 5.36 -23.99 -21.30
N PRO A 46 4.75 -25.16 -21.50
CA PRO A 46 3.32 -25.35 -21.27
C PRO A 46 2.97 -25.14 -19.79
N PHE A 47 1.89 -24.43 -19.55
CA PHE A 47 1.39 -24.18 -18.22
C PHE A 47 0.73 -25.41 -17.62
N ALA A 48 1.22 -25.82 -16.45
CA ALA A 48 0.55 -26.81 -15.62
C ALA A 48 -0.40 -26.09 -14.64
N PRO A 49 -1.57 -26.65 -14.32
CA PRO A 49 -2.37 -26.17 -13.21
C PRO A 49 -1.53 -26.28 -11.93
N GLY A 50 -1.27 -25.16 -11.29
CA GLY A 50 -0.51 -25.12 -10.04
C GLY A 50 -1.41 -25.44 -8.85
N ASP A 51 -1.04 -26.40 -8.01
CA ASP A 51 -1.54 -26.44 -6.64
C ASP A 51 -1.11 -25.13 -5.99
N THR A 52 -2.09 -24.30 -5.64
CA THR A 52 -1.85 -22.95 -5.16
C THR A 52 -1.02 -23.06 -3.87
N PRO A 53 0.24 -22.59 -3.83
CA PRO A 53 0.86 -22.34 -2.54
C PRO A 53 -0.07 -21.37 -1.82
N ALA A 54 -0.45 -21.69 -0.59
CA ALA A 54 -1.31 -20.83 0.21
C ALA A 54 -0.82 -19.38 0.05
N GLU A 55 -1.71 -18.47 -0.36
CA GLU A 55 -1.35 -17.07 -0.46
C GLU A 55 -0.63 -16.68 0.84
N PRO A 56 0.54 -16.01 0.77
CA PRO A 56 1.14 -15.43 1.94
C PRO A 56 0.04 -14.63 2.61
N GLN A 57 -0.38 -15.03 3.82
CA GLN A 57 -1.40 -14.31 4.55
C GLN A 57 -0.91 -12.87 4.64
N GLU A 58 -1.59 -11.95 3.95
CA GLU A 58 -1.37 -10.52 4.16
C GLU A 58 -1.53 -10.29 5.65
N ALA A 59 -0.54 -9.65 6.27
CA ALA A 59 -0.63 -9.28 7.67
C ALA A 59 -1.97 -8.54 7.86
N PRO A 60 -2.75 -8.88 8.89
CA PRO A 60 -4.07 -8.30 9.08
C PRO A 60 -3.96 -6.78 9.02
N SER A 61 -4.84 -6.14 8.25
CA SER A 61 -4.86 -4.69 8.13
C SER A 61 -4.92 -4.06 9.53
N PRO A 62 -4.17 -2.98 9.79
CA PRO A 62 -4.22 -2.32 11.07
C PRO A 62 -5.66 -1.92 11.39
N VAL A 63 -6.03 -2.04 12.67
CA VAL A 63 -7.37 -1.68 13.14
C VAL A 63 -7.65 -0.22 12.77
N LEU A 64 -8.74 0.01 12.04
CA LEU A 64 -9.16 1.35 11.68
C LEU A 64 -9.43 2.15 12.97
N PRO A 65 -8.96 3.41 13.06
CA PRO A 65 -9.23 4.24 14.23
C PRO A 65 -10.75 4.39 14.41
N THR A 66 -11.19 4.39 15.67
CA THR A 66 -12.60 4.63 15.99
C THR A 66 -13.00 6.03 15.57
N VAL A 67 -14.29 6.24 15.28
CA VAL A 67 -14.83 7.58 14.98
C VAL A 67 -14.51 8.55 16.11
N GLU A 68 -14.61 8.10 17.36
CA GLU A 68 -14.24 8.87 18.54
C GLU A 68 -12.77 9.27 18.53
N GLY A 69 -11.86 8.33 18.21
CA GLY A 69 -10.43 8.61 18.06
C GLY A 69 -10.15 9.64 16.97
N VAL A 70 -10.83 9.55 15.82
CA VAL A 70 -10.69 10.53 14.73
C VAL A 70 -11.17 11.92 15.16
N MET A 71 -12.32 12.01 15.85
CA MET A 71 -12.88 13.28 16.30
C MET A 71 -12.03 13.93 17.39
N SER A 72 -11.49 13.14 18.33
CA SER A 72 -10.56 13.62 19.34
C SER A 72 -9.31 14.25 18.71
N ARG A 73 -8.70 13.57 17.73
CA ARG A 73 -7.52 14.09 17.03
C ARG A 73 -7.83 15.32 16.18
N ALA A 74 -9.01 15.39 15.58
CA ALA A 74 -9.47 16.59 14.87
C ALA A 74 -9.59 17.80 15.82
N SER A 75 -10.10 17.58 17.04
CA SER A 75 -10.15 18.63 18.06
C SER A 75 -8.75 19.11 18.45
N VAL A 76 -7.80 18.19 18.63
CA VAL A 76 -6.40 18.55 18.95
C VAL A 76 -5.77 19.35 17.82
N PHE A 77 -5.96 18.92 16.57
CA PHE A 77 -5.47 19.66 15.41
C PHE A 77 -6.07 21.07 15.30
N GLN A 78 -7.37 21.22 15.57
CA GLN A 78 -8.03 22.53 15.58
C GLN A 78 -7.48 23.43 16.68
N SER A 79 -7.23 22.90 17.88
CA SER A 79 -6.59 23.65 18.97
C SER A 79 -5.16 24.05 18.62
N ALA A 80 -4.38 23.15 18.02
CA ALA A 80 -3.03 23.45 17.55
C ALA A 80 -3.02 24.55 16.48
N HIS A 81 -3.95 24.47 15.52
CA HIS A 81 -4.11 25.48 14.47
C HIS A 81 -4.45 26.84 15.07
N ALA A 82 -5.40 26.90 16.01
CA ALA A 82 -5.78 28.14 16.69
C ALA A 82 -4.61 28.75 17.48
N LEU A 83 -3.81 27.92 18.16
CA LEU A 83 -2.62 28.38 18.89
C LEU A 83 -1.58 28.96 17.93
N VAL A 84 -1.22 28.22 16.89
CA VAL A 84 -0.20 28.61 15.92
C VAL A 84 -0.60 29.88 15.17
N THR A 85 -1.85 29.96 14.70
CA THR A 85 -2.34 31.14 13.97
C THR A 85 -2.61 32.36 14.86
N GLY A 86 -2.80 32.14 16.16
CA GLY A 86 -3.00 33.22 17.14
C GLY A 86 -1.70 33.91 17.60
N LEU A 87 -0.53 33.36 17.25
CA LEU A 87 0.76 33.98 17.56
C LEU A 87 1.09 35.11 16.59
N ALA A 88 1.85 36.10 17.07
CA ALA A 88 2.39 37.15 16.23
C ALA A 88 3.64 36.61 15.52
N TRP A 89 3.52 36.32 14.23
CA TRP A 89 4.64 35.93 13.39
C TRP A 89 5.29 37.15 12.75
N GLY A 90 6.60 37.06 12.48
CA GLY A 90 7.29 38.10 11.72
C GLY A 90 6.77 38.17 10.29
N ASP A 91 6.87 39.33 9.63
CA ASP A 91 6.34 39.51 8.27
C ASP A 91 6.94 38.54 7.23
N GLU A 92 8.14 38.02 7.52
CA GLU A 92 8.86 37.05 6.67
C GLU A 92 8.56 35.58 7.01
N GLU A 93 8.01 35.30 8.19
CA GLU A 93 7.68 33.94 8.64
C GLU A 93 6.17 33.81 8.75
N LYS A 94 5.57 32.97 7.91
CA LYS A 94 4.16 32.60 8.05
C LYS A 94 4.08 31.21 8.65
N PRO A 95 3.13 30.97 9.57
CA PRO A 95 2.93 29.64 10.14
C PRO A 95 2.69 28.63 9.02
N SER A 96 3.47 27.57 9.02
CA SER A 96 3.36 26.46 8.09
C SER A 96 2.49 25.34 8.67
N VAL A 97 2.08 24.42 7.81
CA VAL A 97 1.38 23.19 8.24
C VAL A 97 2.25 22.35 9.18
N TYR A 98 3.59 22.38 9.02
CA TYR A 98 4.51 21.66 9.90
C TYR A 98 4.52 22.23 11.32
N ASP A 99 4.35 23.54 11.49
CA ASP A 99 4.26 24.17 12.81
C ASP A 99 3.00 23.71 13.53
N VAL A 100 1.87 23.67 12.81
CA VAL A 100 0.59 23.15 13.34
C VAL A 100 0.71 21.68 13.73
N LEU A 101 1.32 20.85 12.89
CA LEU A 101 1.50 19.42 13.17
C LEU A 101 2.44 19.16 14.35
N SER A 102 3.49 19.98 14.49
CA SER A 102 4.44 19.87 15.60
C SER A 102 3.77 20.23 16.93
N VAL A 103 2.96 21.29 16.95
CA VAL A 103 2.14 21.65 18.12
C VAL A 103 1.06 20.61 18.40
N ALA A 104 0.45 20.02 17.37
CA ALA A 104 -0.54 18.95 17.55
C ALA A 104 0.08 17.72 18.22
N LYS A 105 1.28 17.28 17.78
CA LYS A 105 2.01 16.17 18.43
C LYS A 105 2.35 16.48 19.88
N TRP A 106 2.81 17.70 20.16
CA TRP A 106 3.07 18.14 21.52
C TRP A 106 1.82 18.11 22.41
N LEU A 107 0.66 18.52 21.88
CA LEU A 107 -0.63 18.43 22.59
C LEU A 107 -1.13 16.99 22.77
N GLU A 108 -0.79 16.07 21.86
CA GLU A 108 -1.09 14.63 21.99
C GLU A 108 -0.20 13.94 23.05
N GLY A 109 0.89 14.59 23.49
CA GLY A 109 1.83 14.04 24.48
C GLY A 109 2.86 13.07 23.91
N ASP A 110 3.00 13.03 22.58
CA ASP A 110 3.99 12.24 21.86
C ASP A 110 5.28 13.06 21.69
N GLU A 111 6.31 12.77 22.51
CA GLU A 111 7.71 13.22 22.31
C GLU A 111 8.50 12.27 21.38
#